data_AF-A0A1Q7ANY1-F1
#
_entry.id   AF-A0A1Q7ANY1-F1
#
_cell.length_a   1.000
_cell.length_b   1.000
_cell.length_c   1.000
_cell.angle_alpha   90.00
_cell.angle_beta   90.00
_cell.angle_gamma   90.00
#
_symmetry.space_group_name_H-M   'P 1'
#
loop_
_entity.id
_entity.type
_entity.pdbx_description
1 polymer ?
#
loop_
_entity_poly.entity_id
_entity_poly.type
_entity_poly.pdbx_seq_one_letter_code
_entity_poly.pdbx_strand_id
1 'polypeptide(L)'
;MQVVSARVDSPNAVGPVPDAVSVIRVQLRCFSGASLRELPLDRLRFFLQGESQVVFPLYELLFNNLVTVRLRALDGKKGVAPVTLSRGAVHPVGFEPDEGVLPYSYRSFLGYRLLQEYFYFPEKFLFFDLAELDRARAAGLHDGFEILFYLRQSPALPQAITATTFRLGCAPVINLFPHVAEPIRLTHAETENRVVADVRRPDATEVYSIDSVTSTSPHLDAPVSFQPFYSLRHSADHQGPRAFWYGTRRPSARKGDGGTEVFLSLVDLDFRPTLPAVETLTIHTLCTNRDLPAKLPFGGDRSDFQLEGAAALSRIRCLTKPTPTVRPPMERGAQWRLISHLALNYLSVCEGGREALQEILALYDVTDSPVIRQQIAGIANVGARRVVARPSTFPWNGFCRGMEVTIEFDEEKFVGGGVFLFASVLERFLGLYTSLNSFTQMVATTRQRPEPLKRWPPRAGEQTLL
;
A
#
# COMPACT_ATOMS: atom_id res chain seq x y z
N MET A 1 15.81 18.91 3.47
CA MET A 1 15.32 19.34 4.80
C MET A 1 15.39 18.16 5.76
N GLN A 2 15.46 18.42 7.06
CA GLN A 2 15.44 17.39 8.10
C GLN A 2 14.58 17.81 9.29
N VAL A 3 14.01 16.83 9.99
CA VAL A 3 13.34 17.03 11.28
C VAL A 3 14.40 17.11 12.37
N VAL A 4 14.45 18.24 13.07
CA VAL A 4 15.44 18.53 14.12
C VAL A 4 14.89 18.21 15.51
N SER A 5 13.61 18.49 15.72
CA SER A 5 12.92 18.15 16.95
C SER A 5 11.45 17.85 16.66
N ALA A 6 10.87 16.97 17.47
CA ALA A 6 9.42 16.88 17.60
C ALA A 6 9.09 16.63 19.06
N ARG A 7 8.05 17.27 19.57
CA ARG A 7 7.57 17.10 20.96
C ARG A 7 6.11 17.54 21.08
N VAL A 8 5.48 17.14 22.18
CA VAL A 8 4.15 17.61 22.57
C VAL A 8 4.31 18.80 23.52
N ASP A 9 3.67 19.92 23.20
CA ASP A 9 3.61 21.14 24.01
C ASP A 9 2.15 21.43 24.41
N SER A 10 1.94 22.37 25.33
CA SER A 10 0.62 22.95 25.61
C SER A 10 0.27 24.02 24.55
N PRO A 11 -1.01 24.11 24.09
CA PRO A 11 -1.44 25.18 23.18
C PRO A 11 -1.12 26.58 23.70
N ASN A 12 -1.17 26.78 25.03
CA ASN A 12 -0.85 28.05 25.67
C ASN A 12 0.61 28.47 25.49
N ALA A 13 1.53 27.52 25.32
CA ALA A 13 2.95 27.79 25.12
C ALA A 13 3.29 28.27 23.70
N VAL A 14 2.40 28.05 22.73
CA VAL A 14 2.69 28.29 21.30
C VAL A 14 1.68 29.20 20.61
N GLY A 15 0.62 29.59 21.31
CA GLY A 15 -0.49 30.39 20.80
C GLY A 15 -1.76 29.54 20.78
N PRO A 16 -2.74 29.82 21.66
CA PRO A 16 -3.91 28.96 21.82
C PRO A 16 -4.79 28.96 20.56
N VAL A 17 -5.50 27.85 20.37
CA VAL A 17 -6.52 27.65 19.34
C VAL A 17 -7.74 27.09 20.05
N PRO A 18 -8.96 27.59 19.77
CA PRO A 18 -10.19 27.01 20.30
C PRO A 18 -10.26 25.50 20.04
N ASP A 19 -10.80 24.75 21.01
CA ASP A 19 -10.92 23.27 20.99
C ASP A 19 -9.61 22.47 21.00
N ALA A 20 -8.43 23.12 20.96
CA ALA A 20 -7.15 22.43 21.03
C ALA A 20 -6.73 22.22 22.49
N VAL A 21 -6.47 20.96 22.86
CA VAL A 21 -6.00 20.56 24.20
C VAL A 21 -4.50 20.30 24.21
N SER A 22 -3.93 19.87 23.08
CA SER A 22 -2.50 19.63 22.92
C SER A 22 -1.98 20.14 21.57
N VAL A 23 -0.66 20.32 21.45
CA VAL A 23 -0.01 20.64 20.17
C VAL A 23 1.22 19.77 19.97
N ILE A 24 1.34 19.15 18.79
CA ILE A 24 2.59 18.51 18.38
C ILE A 24 3.39 19.54 17.60
N ARG A 25 4.56 19.90 18.13
CA ARG A 25 5.50 20.82 17.53
C ARG A 25 6.60 20.02 16.84
N VAL A 26 6.71 20.18 15.52
CA VAL A 26 7.77 19.59 14.69
C VAL A 26 8.63 20.70 14.11
N GLN A 27 9.93 20.67 14.35
CA GLN A 27 10.90 21.64 13.80
C GLN A 27 11.58 21.06 12.57
N LEU A 28 11.49 21.78 11.46
CA LEU A 28 12.22 21.51 10.22
C LEU A 28 13.34 22.51 10.01
N ARG A 29 14.50 22.02 9.56
CA ARG A 29 15.59 22.86 9.05
C ARG A 29 16.00 22.42 7.65
N CYS A 30 16.32 23.39 6.80
CA CYS A 30 17.02 23.13 5.54
C CYS A 30 18.44 22.64 5.83
N PHE A 31 19.02 21.87 4.90
CA PHE A 31 20.45 21.57 4.95
C PHE A 31 21.24 22.85 4.65
N SER A 32 22.48 22.93 5.13
CA SER A 32 23.35 24.09 4.93
C SER A 32 23.44 24.47 3.45
N GLY A 33 23.12 25.74 3.14
CA GLY A 33 23.13 26.27 1.77
C GLY A 33 21.85 26.03 0.97
N ALA A 34 20.89 25.25 1.48
CA ALA A 34 19.57 25.10 0.85
C ALA A 34 18.54 26.05 1.49
N SER A 35 17.65 26.59 0.68
CA SER A 35 16.55 27.45 1.12
C SER A 35 15.22 26.97 0.56
N LEU A 36 14.14 27.06 1.33
CA LEU A 36 12.79 26.82 0.80
C LEU A 36 12.43 27.82 -0.32
N ARG A 37 13.13 28.96 -0.42
CA ARG A 37 12.96 29.91 -1.53
C ARG A 37 13.27 29.27 -2.89
N GLU A 38 14.24 28.36 -2.93
CA GLU A 38 14.77 27.74 -4.16
C GLU A 38 14.16 26.36 -4.42
N LEU A 39 13.40 25.81 -3.46
CA LEU A 39 12.74 24.52 -3.55
C LEU A 39 11.28 24.73 -3.96
N PRO A 40 10.84 24.29 -5.15
CA PRO A 40 9.42 24.25 -5.52
C PRO A 40 8.74 23.10 -4.76
N LEU A 41 8.52 23.31 -3.46
CA LEU A 41 7.96 22.32 -2.56
C LEU A 41 6.52 22.70 -2.21
N ASP A 42 5.56 22.06 -2.88
CA ASP A 42 4.13 22.24 -2.58
C ASP A 42 3.66 21.29 -1.47
N ARG A 43 4.36 20.14 -1.34
CA ARG A 43 4.00 19.03 -0.47
C ARG A 43 5.24 18.40 0.14
N LEU A 44 5.15 17.98 1.41
CA LEU A 44 6.18 17.23 2.10
C LEU A 44 5.61 15.95 2.70
N ARG A 45 6.22 14.82 2.33
CA ARG A 45 5.83 13.49 2.80
C ARG A 45 6.58 13.12 4.07
N PHE A 46 5.83 12.78 5.10
CA PHE A 46 6.32 12.27 6.37
C PHE A 46 6.01 10.78 6.52
N PHE A 47 6.91 10.06 7.18
CA PHE A 47 6.68 8.71 7.67
C PHE A 47 6.67 8.72 9.21
N LEU A 48 5.65 8.12 9.82
CA LEU A 48 5.58 7.93 11.27
C LEU A 48 6.39 6.68 11.67
N GLN A 49 7.60 6.90 12.18
CA GLN A 49 8.50 5.82 12.61
C GLN A 49 8.44 5.65 14.13
N GLY A 50 8.16 4.44 14.62
CA GLY A 50 8.20 4.18 16.05
C GLY A 50 7.50 2.89 16.42
N GLU A 51 7.36 2.66 17.72
CA GLU A 51 6.60 1.53 18.24
C GLU A 51 5.11 1.70 17.94
N SER A 52 4.43 0.58 17.67
CA SER A 52 2.99 0.54 17.33
C SER A 52 2.11 1.31 18.32
N GLN A 53 2.40 1.21 19.63
CA GLN A 53 1.66 1.91 20.69
C GLN A 53 1.77 3.45 20.63
N VAL A 54 2.74 3.98 19.88
CA VAL A 54 2.94 5.42 19.67
C VAL A 54 2.39 5.84 18.31
N VAL A 55 2.78 5.15 17.24
CA VAL A 55 2.51 5.62 15.87
C VAL A 55 1.06 5.43 15.42
N PHE A 56 0.37 4.36 15.84
CA PHE A 56 -1.03 4.16 15.45
C PHE A 56 -1.99 5.15 16.15
N PRO A 57 -1.87 5.40 17.47
CA PRO A 57 -2.64 6.48 18.10
C PRO A 57 -2.28 7.86 17.55
N LEU A 58 -1.00 8.11 17.25
CA LEU A 58 -0.58 9.36 16.60
C LEU A 58 -1.22 9.54 15.22
N TYR A 59 -1.28 8.47 14.42
CA TYR A 59 -1.97 8.46 13.14
C TYR A 59 -3.46 8.81 13.31
N GLU A 60 -4.16 8.20 14.28
CA GLU A 60 -5.54 8.56 14.62
C GLU A 60 -5.67 10.05 14.99
N LEU A 61 -4.79 10.56 15.87
CA LEU A 61 -4.83 11.97 16.28
C LEU A 61 -4.70 12.93 15.11
N LEU A 62 -3.79 12.65 14.17
CA LEU A 62 -3.57 13.49 12.98
C LEU A 62 -4.76 13.47 12.01
N PHE A 63 -5.51 12.37 11.92
CA PHE A 63 -6.58 12.20 10.94
C PHE A 63 -8.00 12.24 11.49
N ASN A 64 -8.15 12.29 12.81
CA ASN A 64 -9.43 12.27 13.50
C ASN A 64 -9.57 13.41 14.53
N ASN A 65 -8.47 13.84 15.15
CA ASN A 65 -8.49 14.84 16.23
C ASN A 65 -7.77 16.14 15.87
N LEU A 66 -7.29 16.29 14.63
CA LEU A 66 -6.64 17.50 14.16
C LEU A 66 -7.62 18.67 14.05
N VAL A 67 -7.36 19.73 14.80
CA VAL A 67 -8.13 20.98 14.78
C VAL A 67 -7.65 21.87 13.63
N THR A 68 -6.35 22.11 13.58
CA THR A 68 -5.69 22.96 12.57
C THR A 68 -4.19 22.74 12.55
N VAL A 69 -3.54 23.14 11.46
CA VAL A 69 -2.08 23.16 11.34
C VAL A 69 -1.62 24.60 11.17
N ARG A 70 -0.62 25.01 11.93
CA ARG A 70 0.04 26.31 11.76
C ARG A 70 1.53 26.15 11.49
N LEU A 71 2.04 27.00 10.60
CA LEU A 71 3.45 27.13 10.31
C LEU A 71 3.98 28.42 10.95
N ARG A 72 5.14 28.37 11.61
CA ARG A 72 5.79 29.57 12.17
C ARG A 72 7.30 29.53 12.00
N ALA A 73 7.93 30.70 12.08
CA ALA A 73 9.39 30.81 12.03
C ALA A 73 10.05 30.06 13.19
N LEU A 74 11.23 29.49 12.94
CA LEU A 74 12.09 28.92 13.99
C LEU A 74 12.42 29.99 15.03
N ASP A 75 12.46 29.57 16.29
CA ASP A 75 12.81 30.39 17.46
C ASP A 75 11.93 31.64 17.66
N GLY A 76 10.77 31.69 16.98
CA GLY A 76 9.82 32.79 17.12
C GLY A 76 10.37 34.14 16.69
N LYS A 77 11.27 34.18 15.67
CA LYS A 77 11.78 35.43 15.08
C LYS A 77 10.64 36.45 14.96
N LYS A 78 10.73 37.52 15.76
CA LYS A 78 9.72 38.58 15.84
C LYS A 78 9.55 39.21 14.45
N GLY A 79 8.34 39.17 13.90
CA GLY A 79 7.99 39.86 12.65
C GLY A 79 7.33 38.99 11.57
N VAL A 80 7.39 37.66 11.65
CA VAL A 80 6.68 36.77 10.70
C VAL A 80 5.45 36.16 11.37
N ALA A 81 4.27 36.50 10.85
CA ALA A 81 3.01 35.98 11.37
C ALA A 81 2.89 34.46 11.10
N PRO A 82 2.30 33.67 12.02
CA PRO A 82 2.02 32.27 11.77
C PRO A 82 1.05 32.09 10.59
N VAL A 83 1.35 31.15 9.70
CA VAL A 83 0.48 30.79 8.57
C VAL A 83 -0.41 29.64 9.02
N THR A 84 -1.72 29.80 8.89
CA THR A 84 -2.67 28.70 9.16
C THR A 84 -2.99 27.98 7.86
N LEU A 85 -2.80 26.66 7.83
CA LEU A 85 -3.12 25.83 6.67
C LEU A 85 -4.61 25.49 6.62
N SER A 86 -5.12 25.11 5.45
CA SER A 86 -6.51 24.65 5.35
C SER A 86 -6.73 23.33 6.11
N ARG A 87 -7.99 23.04 6.44
CA ARG A 87 -8.38 21.77 7.10
C ARG A 87 -7.99 20.53 6.29
N GLY A 88 -7.82 20.67 4.97
CA GLY A 88 -7.46 19.58 4.08
C GLY A 88 -5.96 19.38 3.90
N ALA A 89 -5.09 20.20 4.50
CA ALA A 89 -3.66 20.18 4.19
C ALA A 89 -2.90 18.92 4.63
N VAL A 90 -3.50 18.04 5.46
CA VAL A 90 -2.90 16.79 5.92
C VAL A 90 -3.62 15.62 5.27
N HIS A 91 -2.92 14.86 4.42
CA HIS A 91 -3.48 13.74 3.67
C HIS A 91 -2.84 12.42 4.07
N PRO A 92 -3.62 11.35 4.32
CA PRO A 92 -3.05 10.03 4.51
C PRO A 92 -2.49 9.51 3.18
N VAL A 93 -1.45 8.68 3.25
CA VAL A 93 -0.74 8.11 2.10
C VAL A 93 -0.74 6.59 2.25
N GLY A 94 -0.79 5.88 1.12
CA GLY A 94 -0.79 4.42 1.02
C GLY A 94 -2.12 3.84 0.53
N PHE A 95 -3.10 4.67 0.20
CA PHE A 95 -4.45 4.24 -0.19
C PHE A 95 -4.74 4.42 -1.68
N GLU A 96 -4.04 5.34 -2.34
CA GLU A 96 -4.31 5.67 -3.75
C GLU A 96 -3.71 4.62 -4.70
N PRO A 97 -4.19 4.53 -5.96
CA PRO A 97 -3.76 3.50 -6.91
C PRO A 97 -2.23 3.45 -7.14
N ASP A 98 -1.59 4.62 -7.23
CA ASP A 98 -0.16 4.84 -7.42
C ASP A 98 0.69 4.69 -6.15
N GLU A 99 0.04 4.48 -4.99
CA GLU A 99 0.70 4.27 -3.69
C GLU A 99 0.72 2.79 -3.27
N GLY A 100 0.40 1.89 -4.21
CA GLY A 100 0.54 0.45 -4.04
C GLY A 100 2.01 0.03 -4.05
N VAL A 101 2.34 -0.92 -3.19
CA VAL A 101 3.69 -1.50 -3.13
C VAL A 101 3.72 -2.83 -3.89
N LEU A 102 2.62 -3.59 -3.85
CA LEU A 102 2.53 -4.86 -4.59
C LEU A 102 2.18 -4.62 -6.07
N PRO A 103 2.90 -5.24 -7.03
CA PRO A 103 2.48 -5.26 -8.43
C PRO A 103 1.12 -5.94 -8.52
N TYR A 104 0.12 -5.19 -8.98
CA TYR A 104 -1.24 -5.67 -9.08
C TYR A 104 -1.73 -5.42 -10.50
N SER A 105 -2.39 -6.42 -11.08
CA SER A 105 -2.94 -6.27 -12.43
C SER A 105 -4.07 -5.25 -12.43
N TYR A 106 -4.15 -4.40 -13.45
CA TYR A 106 -5.29 -3.49 -13.67
C TYR A 106 -6.63 -4.23 -13.83
N ARG A 107 -6.60 -5.55 -14.03
CA ARG A 107 -7.78 -6.41 -14.11
C ARG A 107 -8.29 -6.87 -12.74
N SER A 108 -7.56 -6.54 -11.68
CA SER A 108 -7.86 -6.99 -10.32
C SER A 108 -8.41 -5.83 -9.49
N PHE A 109 -9.29 -6.16 -8.56
CA PHE A 109 -9.96 -5.17 -7.71
C PHE A 109 -8.98 -4.58 -6.68
N LEU A 110 -8.72 -3.28 -6.75
CA LEU A 110 -7.73 -2.61 -5.89
C LEU A 110 -8.06 -2.69 -4.39
N GLY A 111 -9.34 -2.79 -4.01
CA GLY A 111 -9.73 -2.90 -2.60
C GLY A 111 -9.13 -4.13 -1.93
N TYR A 112 -8.98 -5.23 -2.68
CA TYR A 112 -8.34 -6.46 -2.19
C TYR A 112 -6.83 -6.31 -1.99
N ARG A 113 -6.17 -5.46 -2.79
CA ARG A 113 -4.75 -5.11 -2.60
C ARG A 113 -4.56 -4.41 -1.26
N LEU A 114 -5.43 -3.46 -0.92
CA LEU A 114 -5.35 -2.72 0.35
C LEU A 114 -5.45 -3.64 1.58
N LEU A 115 -6.34 -4.64 1.54
CA LEU A 115 -6.46 -5.64 2.61
C LEU A 115 -5.17 -6.46 2.76
N GLN A 116 -4.64 -6.95 1.63
CA GLN A 116 -3.39 -7.71 1.63
C GLN A 116 -2.22 -6.88 2.17
N GLU A 117 -2.08 -5.63 1.71
CA GLU A 117 -1.00 -4.76 2.16
C GLU A 117 -1.15 -4.38 3.64
N TYR A 118 -2.38 -4.22 4.15
CA TYR A 118 -2.62 -3.96 5.57
C TYR A 118 -2.20 -5.14 6.45
N PHE A 119 -2.56 -6.36 6.09
CA PHE A 119 -2.26 -7.53 6.93
C PHE A 119 -0.77 -7.90 6.94
N TYR A 120 -0.02 -7.59 5.89
CA TYR A 120 1.39 -7.98 5.76
C TYR A 120 2.39 -6.85 5.91
N PHE A 121 1.98 -5.59 5.68
CA PHE A 121 2.87 -4.44 5.79
C PHE A 121 2.11 -3.15 6.13
N PRO A 122 1.46 -3.08 7.32
CA PRO A 122 0.63 -1.94 7.72
C PRO A 122 1.40 -0.62 7.80
N GLU A 123 2.72 -0.66 7.98
CA GLU A 123 3.58 0.52 8.04
C GLU A 123 3.53 1.35 6.76
N LYS A 124 3.17 0.77 5.61
CA LYS A 124 3.02 1.55 4.38
C LYS A 124 1.96 2.65 4.49
N PHE A 125 0.98 2.49 5.39
CA PHE A 125 -0.10 3.44 5.61
C PHE A 125 0.24 4.51 6.65
N LEU A 126 1.40 4.41 7.30
CA LEU A 126 1.87 5.38 8.29
C LEU A 126 2.57 6.59 7.66
N PHE A 127 2.36 6.78 6.36
CA PHE A 127 2.80 7.97 5.65
C PHE A 127 1.68 9.01 5.62
N PHE A 128 2.07 10.27 5.63
CA PHE A 128 1.16 11.37 5.36
C PHE A 128 1.85 12.49 4.59
N ASP A 129 1.07 13.21 3.80
CA ASP A 129 1.51 14.38 3.08
C ASP A 129 1.00 15.64 3.78
N LEU A 130 1.90 16.59 4.00
CA LEU A 130 1.58 17.97 4.38
C LEU A 130 1.66 18.85 3.13
N ALA A 131 0.51 19.31 2.64
CA ALA A 131 0.38 20.21 1.50
C ALA A 131 0.46 21.69 1.91
N GLU A 132 0.29 22.59 0.93
CA GLU A 132 0.26 24.05 1.11
C GLU A 132 1.58 24.64 1.64
N LEU A 133 2.72 24.02 1.31
CA LEU A 133 4.04 24.53 1.73
C LEU A 133 4.51 25.74 0.90
N ASP A 134 3.87 25.99 -0.23
CA ASP A 134 3.98 27.25 -0.99
C ASP A 134 3.60 28.47 -0.12
N ARG A 135 2.60 28.33 0.76
CA ARG A 135 2.20 29.37 1.71
C ARG A 135 3.29 29.67 2.74
N ALA A 136 4.04 28.65 3.16
CA ALA A 136 5.20 28.82 4.04
C ALA A 136 6.28 29.68 3.36
N ARG A 137 6.56 29.36 2.09
CA ARG A 137 7.51 30.10 1.26
C ARG A 137 7.06 31.55 1.06
N ALA A 138 5.79 31.78 0.75
CA ALA A 138 5.22 33.12 0.55
C ALA A 138 5.29 33.98 1.83
N ALA A 139 5.20 33.37 3.01
CA ALA A 139 5.33 34.04 4.30
C ALA A 139 6.79 34.28 4.75
N GLY A 140 7.79 33.94 3.93
CA GLY A 140 9.20 34.18 4.24
C GLY A 140 9.87 33.12 5.12
N LEU A 141 9.28 31.91 5.25
CA LEU A 141 9.81 30.82 6.06
C LEU A 141 10.91 30.01 5.33
N HIS A 142 12.04 30.65 5.05
CA HIS A 142 13.04 30.16 4.08
C HIS A 142 14.07 29.15 4.62
N ASP A 143 14.64 29.38 5.82
CA ASP A 143 15.74 28.56 6.34
C ASP A 143 15.27 27.33 7.14
N GLY A 144 13.98 27.33 7.49
CA GLY A 144 13.34 26.33 8.32
C GLY A 144 12.16 26.93 9.07
N PHE A 145 11.28 26.07 9.55
CA PHE A 145 10.04 26.46 10.20
C PHE A 145 9.56 25.38 11.17
N GLU A 146 8.58 25.76 11.97
CA GLU A 146 7.87 24.89 12.87
C GLU A 146 6.50 24.58 12.33
N ILE A 147 6.14 23.31 12.35
CA ILE A 147 4.81 22.81 12.07
C ILE A 147 4.15 22.51 13.42
N LEU A 148 3.00 23.13 13.65
CA LEU A 148 2.21 22.97 14.86
C LEU A 148 0.90 22.26 14.50
N PHE A 149 0.78 20.99 14.88
CA PHE A 149 -0.46 20.22 14.76
C PHE A 149 -1.27 20.38 16.04
N TYR A 150 -2.35 21.17 15.99
CA TYR A 150 -3.23 21.37 17.15
C TYR A 150 -4.26 20.26 17.21
N LEU A 151 -4.39 19.61 18.37
CA LEU A 151 -5.20 18.41 18.53
C LEU A 151 -6.27 18.60 19.61
N ARG A 152 -7.46 18.03 19.40
CA ARG A 152 -8.55 18.00 20.40
C ARG A 152 -8.25 17.10 21.59
N GLN A 153 -7.30 16.19 21.44
CA GLN A 153 -6.89 15.22 22.46
C GLN A 153 -5.38 15.23 22.61
N SER A 154 -4.87 14.80 23.76
CA SER A 154 -3.44 14.62 23.98
C SER A 154 -3.01 13.20 23.61
N PRO A 155 -1.83 13.00 23.01
CA PRO A 155 -1.22 11.68 22.90
C PRO A 155 -1.10 11.01 24.28
N ALA A 156 -1.36 9.70 24.34
CA ALA A 156 -1.24 8.91 25.57
C ALA A 156 0.22 8.83 26.06
N LEU A 157 1.18 8.77 25.13
CA LEU A 157 2.62 8.69 25.40
C LEU A 157 3.34 9.93 24.80
N PRO A 158 3.13 11.13 25.35
CA PRO A 158 3.66 12.36 24.76
C PRO A 158 5.19 12.42 24.77
N GLN A 159 5.83 11.78 25.76
CA GLN A 159 7.29 11.73 25.89
C GLN A 159 7.95 10.82 24.84
N ALA A 160 7.19 9.88 24.25
CA ALA A 160 7.70 8.97 23.23
C ALA A 160 7.76 9.63 21.82
N ILE A 161 7.09 10.77 21.64
CA ILE A 161 7.11 11.52 20.40
C ILE A 161 8.38 12.36 20.35
N THR A 162 9.28 12.02 19.43
CA THR A 162 10.58 12.67 19.27
C THR A 162 10.86 13.00 17.80
N ALA A 163 12.00 13.64 17.51
CA ALA A 163 12.43 13.92 16.14
C ALA A 163 12.49 12.68 15.25
N THR A 164 12.71 11.50 15.83
CA THR A 164 12.77 10.25 15.07
C THR A 164 11.39 9.73 14.69
N THR A 165 10.34 10.20 15.36
CA THR A 165 8.95 9.82 15.08
C THR A 165 8.47 10.33 13.73
N PHE A 166 8.94 11.52 13.32
CA PHE A 166 8.62 12.11 12.02
C PHE A 166 9.84 12.01 11.12
N ARG A 167 9.79 11.16 10.10
CA ARG A 167 10.89 10.99 9.14
C ARG A 167 10.52 11.51 7.76
N LEU A 168 11.52 12.04 7.07
CA LEU A 168 11.44 12.49 5.67
C LEU A 168 12.33 11.58 4.81
N GLY A 169 12.08 11.56 3.49
CA GLY A 169 12.89 10.80 2.54
C GLY A 169 12.82 9.28 2.75
N CYS A 170 11.66 8.80 3.19
CA CYS A 170 11.39 7.38 3.39
C CYS A 170 10.50 6.86 2.25
N ALA A 171 10.68 5.61 1.87
CA ALA A 171 9.81 4.93 0.91
C ALA A 171 9.70 3.45 1.29
N PRO A 172 8.52 2.83 1.10
CA PRO A 172 8.40 1.38 1.16
C PRO A 172 9.18 0.77 -0.01
N VAL A 173 9.82 -0.37 0.23
CA VAL A 173 10.54 -1.12 -0.80
C VAL A 173 10.12 -2.58 -0.76
N ILE A 174 10.02 -3.21 -1.94
CA ILE A 174 9.79 -4.64 -2.09
C ILE A 174 10.96 -5.28 -2.83
N ASN A 175 11.27 -6.51 -2.47
CA ASN A 175 12.35 -7.25 -3.08
C ASN A 175 11.92 -7.90 -4.40
N LEU A 176 11.80 -7.09 -5.45
CA LEU A 176 11.60 -7.54 -6.82
C LEU A 176 12.66 -6.91 -7.72
N PHE A 177 13.22 -7.71 -8.61
CA PHE A 177 14.21 -7.25 -9.58
C PHE A 177 14.01 -7.92 -10.94
N PRO A 178 14.26 -7.21 -12.06
CA PRO A 178 14.24 -7.81 -13.38
C PRO A 178 15.40 -8.79 -13.54
N HIS A 179 15.13 -9.93 -14.18
CA HIS A 179 16.13 -10.95 -14.47
C HIS A 179 15.79 -11.69 -15.77
N VAL A 180 16.81 -12.02 -16.55
CA VAL A 180 16.67 -12.89 -17.72
C VAL A 180 16.88 -14.32 -17.24
N ALA A 181 15.86 -15.16 -17.39
CA ALA A 181 15.93 -16.56 -17.00
C ALA A 181 16.87 -17.36 -17.93
N GLU A 182 17.28 -18.54 -17.48
CA GLU A 182 18.06 -19.48 -18.29
C GLU A 182 17.35 -19.79 -19.62
N PRO A 183 18.06 -19.77 -20.75
CA PRO A 183 17.46 -19.96 -22.06
C PRO A 183 16.89 -21.38 -22.18
N ILE A 184 15.67 -21.49 -22.70
CA ILE A 184 14.99 -22.77 -22.89
C ILE A 184 15.10 -23.17 -24.35
N ARG A 185 15.76 -24.29 -24.63
CA ARG A 185 15.77 -24.89 -25.96
C ARG A 185 14.53 -25.74 -26.16
N LEU A 186 13.67 -25.36 -27.09
CA LEU A 186 12.46 -26.12 -27.41
C LEU A 186 12.79 -27.36 -28.22
N THR A 187 12.52 -28.53 -27.64
CA THR A 187 12.66 -29.83 -28.31
C THR A 187 11.30 -30.43 -28.70
N HIS A 188 10.19 -29.84 -28.24
CA HIS A 188 8.82 -30.35 -28.36
C HIS A 188 8.61 -31.76 -27.80
N ALA A 189 9.57 -32.27 -27.03
CA ALA A 189 9.44 -33.55 -26.31
C ALA A 189 8.58 -33.40 -25.04
N GLU A 190 8.56 -32.20 -24.45
CA GLU A 190 7.83 -31.86 -23.24
C GLU A 190 6.79 -30.79 -23.53
N THR A 191 5.60 -30.92 -22.95
CA THR A 191 4.49 -29.96 -23.11
C THR A 191 4.66 -28.70 -22.26
N GLU A 192 5.50 -28.77 -21.23
CA GLU A 192 5.75 -27.67 -20.30
C GLU A 192 7.24 -27.61 -19.99
N ASN A 193 7.81 -26.42 -19.99
CA ASN A 193 9.23 -26.20 -19.76
C ASN A 193 9.44 -25.41 -18.48
N ARG A 194 10.30 -25.88 -17.58
CA ARG A 194 10.56 -25.15 -16.33
C ARG A 194 11.35 -23.87 -16.58
N VAL A 195 10.85 -22.74 -16.09
CA VAL A 195 11.53 -21.45 -16.13
C VAL A 195 12.46 -21.34 -14.94
N VAL A 196 13.76 -21.40 -15.19
CA VAL A 196 14.81 -21.32 -14.17
C VAL A 196 15.40 -19.92 -14.20
N ALA A 197 15.27 -19.15 -13.11
CA ALA A 197 15.83 -17.81 -13.05
C ALA A 197 17.37 -17.82 -13.15
N ASP A 198 18.04 -18.51 -12.23
CA ASP A 198 19.50 -18.65 -12.20
C ASP A 198 19.83 -20.07 -11.73
N VAL A 199 20.46 -20.86 -12.61
CA VAL A 199 20.81 -22.27 -12.29
C VAL A 199 21.88 -22.38 -11.21
N ARG A 200 22.72 -21.35 -11.05
CA ARG A 200 23.83 -21.33 -10.07
C ARG A 200 23.35 -20.96 -8.68
N ARG A 201 22.18 -20.32 -8.57
CA ARG A 201 21.60 -19.82 -7.32
C ARG A 201 20.15 -20.27 -7.14
N PRO A 202 19.88 -21.58 -7.21
CA PRO A 202 18.52 -22.08 -7.34
C PRO A 202 17.72 -21.99 -6.03
N ASP A 203 18.38 -21.82 -4.88
CA ASP A 203 17.76 -21.60 -3.56
C ASP A 203 17.71 -20.13 -3.15
N ALA A 204 18.35 -19.24 -3.94
CA ALA A 204 18.40 -17.82 -3.64
C ALA A 204 17.43 -17.00 -4.49
N THR A 205 17.00 -17.51 -5.66
CA THR A 205 16.15 -16.77 -6.60
C THR A 205 14.86 -17.53 -6.89
N GLU A 206 13.74 -16.81 -6.96
CA GLU A 206 12.42 -17.35 -7.32
C GLU A 206 11.75 -16.42 -8.34
N VAL A 207 11.15 -17.01 -9.37
CA VAL A 207 10.41 -16.27 -10.41
C VAL A 207 9.10 -15.77 -9.83
N TYR A 208 8.91 -14.45 -9.81
CA TYR A 208 7.69 -13.77 -9.38
C TYR A 208 6.68 -13.67 -10.53
N SER A 209 7.10 -13.16 -11.69
CA SER A 209 6.28 -13.08 -12.91
C SER A 209 7.13 -13.31 -14.16
N ILE A 210 6.47 -13.76 -15.23
CA ILE A 210 7.03 -13.74 -16.58
C ILE A 210 6.51 -12.47 -17.25
N ASP A 211 7.42 -11.62 -17.69
CA ASP A 211 7.07 -10.31 -18.26
C ASP A 211 7.02 -10.38 -19.79
N SER A 212 7.97 -11.09 -20.40
CA SER A 212 7.95 -11.35 -21.84
C SER A 212 8.68 -12.64 -22.20
N VAL A 213 8.25 -13.24 -23.31
CA VAL A 213 8.83 -14.45 -23.89
C VAL A 213 9.15 -14.13 -25.34
N THR A 214 10.42 -14.29 -25.69
CA THR A 214 10.92 -14.09 -27.06
C THR A 214 11.61 -15.35 -27.54
N SER A 215 11.49 -15.65 -28.81
CA SER A 215 12.22 -16.73 -29.47
C SER A 215 13.29 -16.17 -30.38
N THR A 216 14.42 -16.87 -30.40
CA THR A 216 15.49 -16.68 -31.38
C THR A 216 15.74 -18.01 -32.10
N SER A 217 15.79 -17.95 -33.43
CA SER A 217 16.15 -19.08 -34.29
C SER A 217 17.25 -18.64 -35.26
N PRO A 218 18.21 -19.50 -35.61
CA PRO A 218 19.16 -19.23 -36.69
C PRO A 218 18.49 -18.93 -38.05
N HIS A 219 17.23 -19.32 -38.22
CA HIS A 219 16.46 -19.15 -39.46
C HIS A 219 15.56 -17.91 -39.48
N LEU A 220 15.51 -17.16 -38.37
CA LEU A 220 14.70 -15.95 -38.26
C LEU A 220 15.61 -14.72 -38.30
N ASP A 221 15.29 -13.76 -39.17
CA ASP A 221 16.04 -12.50 -39.27
C ASP A 221 15.89 -11.60 -38.03
N ALA A 222 14.84 -11.81 -37.22
CA ALA A 222 14.56 -11.07 -36.00
C ALA A 222 13.93 -11.95 -34.91
N PRO A 223 14.12 -11.61 -33.61
CA PRO A 223 13.44 -12.28 -32.52
C PRO A 223 11.92 -12.17 -32.62
N VAL A 224 11.21 -13.26 -32.36
CA VAL A 224 9.75 -13.31 -32.38
C VAL A 224 9.23 -13.23 -30.95
N SER A 225 8.33 -12.29 -30.66
CA SER A 225 7.70 -12.16 -29.34
C SER A 225 6.40 -12.96 -29.26
N PHE A 226 6.25 -13.79 -28.23
CA PHE A 226 4.99 -14.49 -27.95
C PHE A 226 4.08 -13.65 -27.07
N GLN A 227 2.79 -13.67 -27.38
CA GLN A 227 1.78 -12.99 -26.57
C GLN A 227 1.27 -13.90 -25.44
N PRO A 228 0.90 -13.36 -24.26
CA PRO A 228 0.25 -14.15 -23.22
C PRO A 228 -1.10 -14.71 -23.71
N PHE A 229 -1.41 -15.96 -23.38
CA PHE A 229 -2.64 -16.66 -23.80
C PHE A 229 -3.92 -16.01 -23.27
N TYR A 230 -3.87 -15.33 -22.12
CA TYR A 230 -5.04 -14.62 -21.56
C TYR A 230 -5.03 -13.12 -21.88
N SER A 231 -4.38 -12.70 -22.98
CA SER A 231 -4.32 -11.30 -23.40
C SER A 231 -5.52 -10.93 -24.29
N LEU A 232 -6.10 -9.74 -24.16
CA LEU A 232 -7.23 -9.32 -25.02
C LEU A 232 -6.81 -8.95 -26.46
N ARG A 233 -5.55 -9.22 -26.84
CA ARG A 233 -4.94 -8.78 -28.11
C ARG A 233 -4.90 -9.89 -29.18
N HIS A 234 -5.69 -10.96 -29.02
CA HIS A 234 -5.70 -12.08 -29.97
C HIS A 234 -6.17 -11.70 -31.39
N SER A 235 -6.95 -10.62 -31.54
CA SER A 235 -7.55 -10.22 -32.83
C SER A 235 -6.78 -9.12 -33.57
N ALA A 236 -5.78 -8.49 -32.94
CA ALA A 236 -5.17 -7.27 -33.49
C ALA A 236 -4.11 -7.54 -34.56
N ASP A 237 -3.59 -8.78 -34.66
CA ASP A 237 -2.48 -9.10 -35.53
C ASP A 237 -2.78 -10.35 -36.37
N HIS A 238 -3.51 -10.17 -37.48
CA HIS A 238 -3.82 -11.25 -38.42
C HIS A 238 -2.58 -11.71 -39.24
N GLN A 239 -1.43 -11.04 -39.11
CA GLN A 239 -0.21 -11.35 -39.86
C GLN A 239 0.95 -11.86 -39.00
N GLY A 240 0.80 -11.88 -37.66
CA GLY A 240 1.80 -12.38 -36.72
C GLY A 240 1.66 -13.88 -36.36
N PRO A 241 2.67 -14.50 -35.72
CA PRO A 241 2.62 -15.89 -35.29
C PRO A 241 1.49 -16.11 -34.28
N ARG A 242 0.64 -17.12 -34.54
CA ARG A 242 -0.52 -17.52 -33.72
C ARG A 242 -0.16 -18.29 -32.43
N ALA A 243 1.09 -18.18 -32.00
CA ALA A 243 1.59 -18.87 -30.83
C ALA A 243 1.51 -17.96 -29.59
N PHE A 244 0.93 -18.52 -28.53
CA PHE A 244 0.73 -17.88 -27.24
C PHE A 244 1.48 -18.65 -26.17
N TRP A 245 1.76 -17.99 -25.04
CA TRP A 245 2.31 -18.65 -23.88
C TRP A 245 1.41 -18.51 -22.66
N TYR A 246 1.42 -19.50 -21.79
CA TYR A 246 0.87 -19.37 -20.44
C TYR A 246 1.81 -19.99 -19.42
N GLY A 247 1.77 -19.45 -18.21
CA GLY A 247 2.60 -19.90 -17.09
C GLY A 247 1.77 -20.65 -16.05
N THR A 248 2.29 -21.78 -15.58
CA THR A 248 1.73 -22.54 -14.47
C THR A 248 2.71 -22.51 -13.30
N ARG A 249 2.23 -22.21 -12.09
CA ARG A 249 3.04 -22.24 -10.88
C ARG A 249 2.78 -23.53 -10.11
N ARG A 250 3.83 -24.18 -9.59
CA ARG A 250 3.76 -25.37 -8.74
C ARG A 250 4.64 -25.23 -7.50
N PRO A 251 4.35 -25.92 -6.38
CA PRO A 251 5.28 -26.01 -5.26
C PRO A 251 6.62 -26.59 -5.71
N SER A 252 7.71 -26.18 -5.07
CA SER A 252 9.03 -26.74 -5.31
C SER A 252 9.04 -28.25 -5.02
N ALA A 253 9.61 -29.03 -5.92
CA ALA A 253 9.80 -30.47 -5.72
C ALA A 253 10.97 -30.79 -4.75
N ARG A 254 11.75 -29.78 -4.34
CA ARG A 254 12.90 -29.97 -3.46
C ARG A 254 12.45 -30.20 -2.03
N LYS A 255 13.01 -31.23 -1.40
CA LYS A 255 12.71 -31.56 0.00
C LYS A 255 13.14 -30.40 0.91
N GLY A 256 12.20 -29.86 1.69
CA GLY A 256 12.44 -28.78 2.63
C GLY A 256 12.44 -27.37 2.02
N ASP A 257 12.11 -27.23 0.74
CA ASP A 257 11.97 -25.95 0.06
C ASP A 257 10.50 -25.51 0.04
N GLY A 258 10.20 -24.38 0.69
CA GLY A 258 8.86 -23.77 0.67
C GLY A 258 8.60 -22.88 -0.56
N GLY A 259 9.57 -22.77 -1.47
CA GLY A 259 9.47 -22.00 -2.70
C GLY A 259 8.52 -22.60 -3.74
N THR A 260 8.34 -21.88 -4.83
CA THR A 260 7.55 -22.30 -5.99
C THR A 260 8.38 -22.26 -7.27
N GLU A 261 7.95 -23.07 -8.24
CA GLU A 261 8.53 -23.13 -9.57
C GLU A 261 7.49 -22.71 -10.61
N VAL A 262 7.96 -22.08 -11.69
CA VAL A 262 7.12 -21.65 -12.81
C VAL A 262 7.45 -22.49 -14.03
N PHE A 263 6.42 -23.00 -14.69
CA PHE A 263 6.49 -23.76 -15.93
C PHE A 263 5.83 -22.94 -17.03
N LEU A 264 6.43 -22.94 -18.22
CA LEU A 264 5.96 -22.25 -19.40
C LEU A 264 5.44 -23.27 -20.42
N SER A 265 4.25 -23.02 -20.93
CA SER A 265 3.65 -23.79 -22.02
C SER A 265 3.40 -22.88 -23.21
N LEU A 266 3.65 -23.40 -24.42
CA LEU A 266 3.33 -22.74 -25.67
C LEU A 266 2.08 -23.36 -26.28
N VAL A 267 1.18 -22.53 -26.79
CA VAL A 267 -0.09 -22.93 -27.40
C VAL A 267 -0.21 -22.24 -28.74
N ASP A 268 -0.36 -23.02 -29.81
CA ASP A 268 -0.80 -22.53 -31.12
C ASP A 268 -2.33 -22.69 -31.23
N LEU A 269 -3.02 -21.68 -31.76
CA LEU A 269 -4.47 -21.74 -32.01
C LEU A 269 -4.85 -22.84 -33.00
N ASP A 270 -3.94 -23.19 -33.91
CA ASP A 270 -4.16 -24.25 -34.89
C ASP A 270 -3.73 -25.64 -34.35
N PHE A 271 -3.34 -25.74 -33.07
CA PHE A 271 -2.90 -26.97 -32.38
C PHE A 271 -1.82 -27.76 -33.15
N ARG A 272 -0.88 -27.06 -33.80
CA ARG A 272 0.23 -27.69 -34.52
C ARG A 272 1.43 -27.89 -33.59
N PRO A 273 1.75 -29.11 -33.14
CA PRO A 273 2.83 -29.35 -32.18
C PRO A 273 4.23 -29.15 -32.76
N THR A 274 4.36 -29.00 -34.08
CA THR A 274 5.64 -28.82 -34.79
C THR A 274 6.01 -27.35 -35.03
N LEU A 275 5.15 -26.41 -34.62
CA LEU A 275 5.40 -24.97 -34.69
C LEU A 275 5.36 -24.38 -33.27
N PRO A 276 6.34 -23.53 -32.90
CA PRO A 276 7.44 -23.01 -33.73
C PRO A 276 8.53 -24.05 -34.04
N ALA A 277 9.34 -23.86 -35.09
CA ALA A 277 10.48 -24.73 -35.36
C ALA A 277 11.52 -24.63 -34.21
N VAL A 278 12.49 -25.54 -34.10
CA VAL A 278 13.46 -25.60 -32.97
C VAL A 278 14.04 -24.21 -32.69
N GLU A 279 13.75 -23.69 -31.50
CA GLU A 279 13.93 -22.29 -31.12
C GLU A 279 14.46 -22.20 -29.69
N THR A 280 15.29 -21.19 -29.44
CA THR A 280 15.76 -20.87 -28.08
C THR A 280 14.90 -19.73 -27.54
N LEU A 281 14.18 -20.01 -26.46
CA LEU A 281 13.39 -19.01 -25.75
C LEU A 281 14.27 -18.21 -24.80
N THR A 282 14.15 -16.90 -24.90
CA THR A 282 14.65 -15.93 -23.93
C THR A 282 13.47 -15.36 -23.16
N ILE A 283 13.50 -15.52 -21.84
CA ILE A 283 12.37 -15.18 -20.96
C ILE A 283 12.81 -14.08 -20.01
N HIS A 284 12.16 -12.94 -20.10
CA HIS A 284 12.32 -11.85 -19.13
C HIS A 284 11.34 -12.04 -17.99
N THR A 285 11.85 -11.95 -16.76
CA THR A 285 11.09 -12.23 -15.54
C THR A 285 11.33 -11.15 -14.50
N LEU A 286 10.37 -10.96 -13.61
CA LEU A 286 10.64 -10.40 -12.29
C LEU A 286 10.97 -11.56 -11.35
N CYS A 287 12.00 -11.38 -10.55
CA CYS A 287 12.46 -12.33 -9.55
C CYS A 287 12.46 -11.72 -8.15
N THR A 288 12.48 -12.59 -7.15
CA THR A 288 12.68 -12.23 -5.74
C THR A 288 13.75 -13.13 -5.12
N ASN A 289 14.39 -12.69 -4.02
CA ASN A 289 15.42 -13.48 -3.34
C ASN A 289 14.88 -14.52 -2.35
N ARG A 290 13.73 -15.14 -2.65
CA ARG A 290 13.08 -16.17 -1.79
C ARG A 290 13.01 -15.71 -0.33
N ASP A 291 13.48 -16.53 0.60
CA ASP A 291 13.41 -16.28 2.05
C ASP A 291 14.68 -15.60 2.60
N LEU A 292 15.63 -15.20 1.73
CA LEU A 292 16.88 -14.57 2.14
C LEU A 292 16.72 -13.18 2.78
N PRO A 293 15.83 -12.28 2.30
CA PRO A 293 15.70 -10.95 2.89
C PRO A 293 15.41 -10.97 4.39
N ALA A 294 14.58 -11.92 4.85
CA ALA A 294 14.22 -12.07 6.25
C ALA A 294 15.40 -12.51 7.16
N LYS A 295 16.48 -13.04 6.56
CA LYS A 295 17.71 -13.46 7.25
C LYS A 295 18.76 -12.36 7.34
N LEU A 296 18.52 -11.20 6.71
CA LEU A 296 19.45 -10.07 6.78
C LEU A 296 19.56 -9.56 8.23
N PRO A 297 20.77 -9.21 8.71
CA PRO A 297 20.93 -8.55 9.98
C PRO A 297 20.20 -7.20 9.96
N PHE A 298 19.64 -6.79 11.09
CA PHE A 298 18.89 -5.53 11.21
C PHE A 298 19.32 -4.79 12.48
N GLY A 299 19.43 -3.45 12.40
CA GLY A 299 19.65 -2.58 13.55
C GLY A 299 21.12 -2.22 13.87
N GLY A 300 22.08 -2.58 13.01
CA GLY A 300 23.51 -2.22 13.16
C GLY A 300 24.10 -1.55 11.92
N ASP A 301 25.28 -0.95 12.02
CA ASP A 301 25.93 -0.23 10.90
C ASP A 301 26.23 -1.13 9.69
N ARG A 302 26.32 -2.45 9.89
CA ARG A 302 26.48 -3.45 8.80
C ARG A 302 25.16 -3.84 8.11
N SER A 303 24.02 -3.31 8.57
CA SER A 303 22.68 -3.57 7.98
C SER A 303 22.24 -2.51 6.98
N ASP A 304 23.06 -1.50 6.75
CA ASP A 304 22.76 -0.46 5.77
C ASP A 304 23.03 -0.91 4.35
N PHE A 305 22.26 -0.34 3.41
CA PHE A 305 22.47 -0.54 2.00
C PHE A 305 23.61 0.35 1.50
N GLN A 306 24.40 -0.21 0.60
CA GLN A 306 25.39 0.55 -0.16
C GLN A 306 24.76 1.00 -1.48
N LEU A 307 25.08 2.22 -1.88
CA LEU A 307 24.63 2.74 -3.16
C LEU A 307 25.49 2.18 -4.28
N GLU A 308 24.87 1.54 -5.26
CA GLU A 308 25.53 1.20 -6.52
C GLU A 308 25.57 2.45 -7.41
N GLY A 309 26.61 3.29 -7.21
CA GLY A 309 26.84 4.51 -7.98
C GLY A 309 27.01 5.76 -7.12
N ALA A 310 26.94 6.93 -7.75
CA ALA A 310 27.05 8.23 -7.09
C ALA A 310 25.69 8.92 -7.04
N ALA A 311 25.22 9.24 -5.84
CA ALA A 311 24.06 10.11 -5.61
C ALA A 311 24.34 10.99 -4.39
N ALA A 312 23.62 12.12 -4.29
CA ALA A 312 23.69 13.02 -3.14
C ALA A 312 22.94 12.46 -1.92
N LEU A 313 23.32 11.26 -1.48
CA LEU A 313 22.76 10.55 -0.34
C LEU A 313 23.87 10.30 0.67
N SER A 314 23.64 10.64 1.94
CA SER A 314 24.60 10.38 3.00
C SER A 314 24.60 8.92 3.46
N ARG A 315 23.42 8.28 3.50
CA ARG A 315 23.20 6.92 4.03
C ARG A 315 21.87 6.36 3.55
N ILE A 316 21.81 5.05 3.32
CA ILE A 316 20.57 4.31 3.01
C ILE A 316 20.41 3.24 4.10
N ARG A 317 19.29 3.27 4.83
CA ARG A 317 19.06 2.36 5.97
C ARG A 317 17.66 1.79 5.96
N CYS A 318 17.53 0.53 6.38
CA CYS A 318 16.23 -0.05 6.72
C CYS A 318 15.69 0.58 8.00
N LEU A 319 14.46 1.11 7.96
CA LEU A 319 13.78 1.60 9.16
C LEU A 319 13.00 0.50 9.89
N THR A 320 12.61 -0.53 9.16
CA THR A 320 11.92 -1.72 9.64
C THR A 320 12.67 -2.96 9.21
N LYS A 321 12.54 -4.05 9.97
CA LYS A 321 13.14 -5.33 9.61
C LYS A 321 12.48 -5.85 8.33
N PRO A 322 13.25 -6.37 7.34
CA PRO A 322 12.67 -7.05 6.19
C PRO A 322 11.71 -8.16 6.61
N THR A 323 10.52 -8.18 6.02
CA THR A 323 9.47 -9.13 6.35
C THR A 323 9.78 -10.53 5.79
N PRO A 324 9.26 -11.61 6.40
CA PRO A 324 9.31 -12.93 5.81
C PRO A 324 8.52 -12.98 4.51
N THR A 325 8.96 -13.82 3.59
CA THR A 325 8.26 -14.06 2.33
C THR A 325 6.98 -14.84 2.60
N VAL A 326 5.85 -14.30 2.16
CA VAL A 326 4.54 -14.91 2.32
C VAL A 326 4.09 -15.46 0.97
N ARG A 327 3.78 -16.75 0.93
CA ARG A 327 3.30 -17.44 -0.27
C ARG A 327 1.85 -17.87 -0.07
N PRO A 328 0.92 -17.50 -0.97
CA PRO A 328 -0.47 -17.89 -0.84
C PRO A 328 -0.64 -19.40 -1.03
N PRO A 329 -1.68 -20.02 -0.42
CA PRO A 329 -1.99 -21.43 -0.65
C PRO A 329 -2.30 -21.68 -2.12
N MET A 330 -1.78 -22.79 -2.65
CA MET A 330 -1.95 -23.19 -4.05
C MET A 330 -3.05 -24.25 -4.21
N GLU A 331 -3.37 -24.57 -5.47
CA GLU A 331 -4.31 -25.63 -5.85
C GLU A 331 -5.71 -25.46 -5.21
N ARG A 332 -6.17 -26.44 -4.42
CA ARG A 332 -7.49 -26.45 -3.79
C ARG A 332 -7.74 -25.21 -2.94
N GLY A 333 -6.70 -24.71 -2.25
CA GLY A 333 -6.81 -23.48 -1.45
C GLY A 333 -7.09 -22.25 -2.30
N ALA A 334 -6.46 -22.14 -3.47
CA ALA A 334 -6.71 -21.04 -4.41
C ALA A 334 -8.12 -21.12 -5.04
N GLN A 335 -8.58 -22.34 -5.37
CA GLN A 335 -9.92 -22.57 -5.92
C GLN A 335 -11.01 -22.17 -4.93
N TRP A 336 -10.90 -22.57 -3.67
CA TRP A 336 -11.86 -22.19 -2.63
C TRP A 336 -11.89 -20.68 -2.41
N ARG A 337 -10.73 -20.01 -2.37
CA ARG A 337 -10.69 -18.54 -2.27
C ARG A 337 -11.39 -17.86 -3.44
N LEU A 338 -11.19 -18.35 -4.65
CA LEU A 338 -11.88 -17.82 -5.83
C LEU A 338 -13.39 -18.04 -5.76
N ILE A 339 -13.84 -19.23 -5.34
CA ILE A 339 -15.27 -19.53 -5.14
C ILE A 339 -15.86 -18.60 -4.10
N SER A 340 -15.20 -18.43 -2.95
CA SER A 340 -15.65 -17.50 -1.90
C SER A 340 -15.75 -16.07 -2.43
N HIS A 341 -14.76 -15.59 -3.19
CA HIS A 341 -14.83 -14.26 -3.82
C HIS A 341 -16.02 -14.10 -4.77
N LEU A 342 -16.29 -15.09 -5.62
CA LEU A 342 -17.40 -15.03 -6.59
C LEU A 342 -18.77 -15.19 -5.93
N ALA A 343 -18.84 -15.93 -4.82
CA ALA A 343 -20.06 -16.15 -4.05
C ALA A 343 -20.43 -14.94 -3.18
N LEU A 344 -19.43 -14.23 -2.65
CA LEU A 344 -19.59 -13.06 -1.77
C LEU A 344 -19.91 -11.80 -2.59
N ASN A 345 -21.01 -11.80 -3.35
CA ASN A 345 -21.47 -10.61 -4.07
C ASN A 345 -22.02 -9.52 -3.12
N TYR A 346 -22.13 -8.28 -3.62
CA TYR A 346 -22.57 -7.04 -2.95
C TYR A 346 -23.77 -7.15 -1.97
N LEU A 347 -24.62 -8.17 -2.13
CA LEU A 347 -25.78 -8.43 -1.30
C LEU A 347 -25.44 -8.99 0.11
N SER A 348 -24.27 -9.62 0.29
CA SER A 348 -23.90 -10.28 1.55
C SER A 348 -23.61 -9.33 2.72
N VAL A 349 -23.43 -8.02 2.47
CA VAL A 349 -23.21 -7.04 3.56
C VAL A 349 -24.55 -6.59 4.19
N CYS A 350 -25.68 -6.82 3.53
CA CYS A 350 -27.00 -6.38 4.03
C CYS A 350 -27.70 -7.42 4.93
N GLU A 351 -27.47 -8.72 4.72
CA GLU A 351 -28.03 -9.83 5.51
C GLU A 351 -26.89 -10.76 5.97
N GLY A 352 -26.54 -10.75 7.26
CA GLY A 352 -25.36 -11.49 7.76
C GLY A 352 -24.02 -10.80 7.48
N GLY A 353 -24.02 -9.45 7.42
CA GLY A 353 -22.88 -8.66 6.97
C GLY A 353 -21.60 -8.80 7.80
N ARG A 354 -21.71 -9.21 9.07
CA ARG A 354 -20.55 -9.47 9.92
C ARG A 354 -19.82 -10.72 9.46
N GLU A 355 -20.51 -11.84 9.38
CA GLU A 355 -19.95 -13.15 8.99
C GLU A 355 -19.38 -13.07 7.59
N ALA A 356 -20.10 -12.45 6.65
CA ALA A 356 -19.63 -12.25 5.29
C ALA A 356 -18.34 -11.42 5.23
N LEU A 357 -18.27 -10.29 5.96
CA LEU A 357 -17.06 -9.47 5.98
C LEU A 357 -15.88 -10.21 6.63
N GLN A 358 -16.13 -10.93 7.73
CA GLN A 358 -15.10 -11.73 8.40
C GLN A 358 -14.56 -12.83 7.46
N GLU A 359 -15.42 -13.49 6.70
CA GLU A 359 -15.03 -14.49 5.72
C GLU A 359 -14.19 -13.87 4.60
N ILE A 360 -14.61 -12.74 4.02
CA ILE A 360 -13.81 -12.02 3.01
C ILE A 360 -12.42 -11.71 3.55
N LEU A 361 -12.32 -11.19 4.78
CA LEU A 361 -11.04 -10.83 5.39
C LEU A 361 -10.17 -12.06 5.68
N ALA A 362 -10.77 -13.18 6.10
CA ALA A 362 -10.08 -14.43 6.35
C ALA A 362 -9.41 -14.98 5.07
N LEU A 363 -9.98 -14.71 3.89
CA LEU A 363 -9.31 -15.06 2.62
C LEU A 363 -7.96 -14.36 2.44
N TYR A 364 -7.68 -13.26 3.15
CA TYR A 364 -6.41 -12.53 3.08
C TYR A 364 -5.42 -12.91 4.18
N ASP A 365 -5.83 -13.68 5.20
CA ASP A 365 -4.91 -14.29 6.15
C ASP A 365 -4.35 -15.60 5.58
N VAL A 366 -3.42 -15.48 4.64
CA VAL A 366 -2.78 -16.67 4.02
C VAL A 366 -1.80 -17.39 4.96
N THR A 367 -1.54 -16.83 6.14
CA THR A 367 -0.58 -17.32 7.13
C THR A 367 -1.22 -17.97 8.36
N ASP A 368 -2.56 -17.96 8.46
CA ASP A 368 -3.31 -18.36 9.66
C ASP A 368 -2.80 -17.66 10.94
N SER A 369 -2.48 -16.36 10.82
CA SER A 369 -1.86 -15.60 11.90
C SER A 369 -2.84 -15.41 13.06
N PRO A 370 -2.45 -15.74 14.31
CA PRO A 370 -3.33 -15.49 15.46
C PRO A 370 -3.65 -14.00 15.63
N VAL A 371 -2.71 -13.12 15.27
CA VAL A 371 -2.91 -11.66 15.33
C VAL A 371 -3.95 -11.21 14.31
N ILE A 372 -3.86 -11.69 13.06
CA ILE A 372 -4.82 -11.33 12.01
C ILE A 372 -6.21 -11.89 12.35
N ARG A 373 -6.31 -13.15 12.76
CA ARG A 373 -7.57 -13.75 13.22
C ARG A 373 -8.20 -12.98 14.37
N GLN A 374 -7.39 -12.51 15.32
CA GLN A 374 -7.87 -11.69 16.43
C GLN A 374 -8.45 -10.35 15.93
N GLN A 375 -7.75 -9.66 15.02
CA GLN A 375 -8.25 -8.42 14.42
C GLN A 375 -9.55 -8.62 13.64
N ILE A 376 -9.66 -9.69 12.85
CA ILE A 376 -10.89 -10.04 12.12
C ILE A 376 -12.04 -10.32 13.10
N ALA A 377 -11.77 -11.09 14.16
CA ALA A 377 -12.71 -11.33 15.25
C ALA A 377 -13.04 -10.06 16.08
N GLY A 378 -12.26 -8.99 15.90
CA GLY A 378 -12.48 -7.62 16.38
C GLY A 378 -13.69 -6.93 15.78
N ILE A 379 -14.19 -7.41 14.64
CA ILE A 379 -15.43 -6.92 14.04
C ILE A 379 -16.60 -7.50 14.85
N ALA A 380 -17.19 -6.64 15.68
CA ALA A 380 -18.25 -7.01 16.62
C ALA A 380 -19.63 -7.04 15.95
N ASN A 381 -19.91 -6.06 15.08
CA ASN A 381 -21.18 -5.98 14.37
C ASN A 381 -21.00 -5.23 13.03
N VAL A 382 -21.83 -5.55 12.05
CA VAL A 382 -21.93 -4.84 10.77
C VAL A 382 -23.40 -4.61 10.46
N GLY A 383 -23.79 -3.34 10.41
CA GLY A 383 -25.12 -2.92 9.98
C GLY A 383 -25.06 -2.12 8.69
N ALA A 384 -26.06 -2.28 7.83
CA ALA A 384 -26.18 -1.49 6.60
C ALA A 384 -27.58 -0.87 6.52
N ARG A 385 -27.65 0.40 6.11
CA ARG A 385 -28.92 1.08 5.86
C ARG A 385 -28.84 1.98 4.63
N ARG A 386 -29.93 2.03 3.87
CA ARG A 386 -30.03 2.90 2.71
C ARG A 386 -30.07 4.36 3.14
N VAL A 387 -29.29 5.20 2.47
CA VAL A 387 -29.22 6.65 2.72
C VAL A 387 -29.32 7.42 1.42
N VAL A 388 -29.77 8.66 1.52
CA VAL A 388 -29.76 9.61 0.39
C VAL A 388 -28.86 10.76 0.80
N ALA A 389 -27.89 11.07 -0.04
CA ALA A 389 -27.01 12.23 0.16
C ALA A 389 -27.09 13.14 -1.06
N ARG A 390 -26.71 14.40 -0.85
CA ARG A 390 -26.50 15.38 -1.90
C ARG A 390 -25.01 15.73 -1.93
N PRO A 391 -24.20 15.00 -2.72
CA PRO A 391 -22.79 15.33 -2.89
C PRO A 391 -22.62 16.76 -3.39
N SER A 392 -21.69 17.54 -2.81
CA SER A 392 -21.36 18.86 -3.35
C SER A 392 -20.42 18.79 -4.57
N THR A 393 -19.85 17.61 -4.82
CA THR A 393 -18.91 17.34 -5.92
C THR A 393 -19.58 17.29 -7.31
N PHE A 394 -20.89 17.04 -7.40
CA PHE A 394 -21.58 17.01 -8.69
C PHE A 394 -22.02 18.43 -9.12
N PRO A 395 -21.71 18.86 -10.37
CA PRO A 395 -22.09 20.19 -10.87
C PRO A 395 -23.61 20.39 -10.98
N TRP A 396 -24.38 19.30 -11.08
CA TRP A 396 -25.83 19.29 -10.98
C TRP A 396 -26.25 18.88 -9.56
N ASN A 397 -27.15 19.68 -8.97
CA ASN A 397 -27.73 19.52 -7.64
C ASN A 397 -28.64 18.28 -7.48
N GLY A 398 -28.12 17.09 -7.77
CA GLY A 398 -28.85 15.82 -7.71
C GLY A 398 -28.76 15.12 -6.35
N PHE A 399 -29.80 14.37 -6.00
CA PHE A 399 -29.76 13.42 -4.90
C PHE A 399 -29.20 12.09 -5.41
N CYS A 400 -28.25 11.51 -4.67
CA CYS A 400 -27.74 10.17 -4.92
C CYS A 400 -28.22 9.23 -3.83
N ARG A 401 -28.55 7.99 -4.19
CA ARG A 401 -28.84 6.92 -3.23
C ARG A 401 -27.55 6.18 -2.94
N GLY A 402 -27.33 5.85 -1.68
CA GLY A 402 -26.16 5.11 -1.24
C GLY A 402 -26.45 4.21 -0.07
N MET A 403 -25.41 3.55 0.42
CA MET A 403 -25.46 2.68 1.59
C MET A 403 -24.58 3.26 2.70
N GLU A 404 -25.14 3.45 3.88
CA GLU A 404 -24.35 3.68 5.08
C GLU A 404 -24.06 2.33 5.72
N VAL A 405 -22.77 2.03 5.94
CA VAL A 405 -22.30 0.82 6.59
C VAL A 405 -21.71 1.20 7.93
N THR A 406 -22.33 0.73 9.01
CA THR A 406 -21.85 0.92 10.38
C THR A 406 -21.13 -0.34 10.81
N ILE A 407 -19.85 -0.21 11.17
CA ILE A 407 -19.04 -1.31 11.70
C ILE A 407 -18.68 -1.00 13.15
N GLU A 408 -19.10 -1.89 14.05
CA GLU A 408 -18.71 -1.86 15.46
C GLU A 408 -17.45 -2.70 15.65
N PHE A 409 -16.44 -2.12 16.28
CA PHE A 409 -15.18 -2.77 16.61
C PHE A 409 -15.04 -2.98 18.13
N ASP A 410 -14.29 -4.03 18.48
CA ASP A 410 -13.79 -4.28 19.82
C ASP A 410 -12.31 -3.93 19.91
N GLU A 411 -11.97 -2.78 20.52
CA GLU A 411 -10.59 -2.23 20.53
C GLU A 411 -9.58 -3.17 21.21
N GLU A 412 -10.02 -3.99 22.16
CA GLU A 412 -9.18 -4.95 22.87
C GLU A 412 -8.59 -6.04 21.95
N LYS A 413 -9.20 -6.25 20.78
CA LYS A 413 -8.72 -7.22 19.77
C LYS A 413 -7.74 -6.62 18.76
N PHE A 414 -7.44 -5.33 18.88
CA PHE A 414 -6.48 -4.63 18.01
C PHE A 414 -5.16 -4.35 18.76
N VAL A 415 -4.66 -5.31 19.54
CA VAL A 415 -3.37 -5.15 20.23
C VAL A 415 -2.24 -5.01 19.21
N GLY A 416 -1.47 -3.93 19.31
CA GLY A 416 -0.33 -3.67 18.42
C GLY A 416 -0.68 -3.15 17.02
N GLY A 417 -1.96 -2.99 16.67
CA GLY A 417 -2.44 -2.39 15.43
C GLY A 417 -3.54 -1.35 15.70
N GLY A 418 -3.56 -0.22 15.00
CA GLY A 418 -4.58 0.80 15.25
C GLY A 418 -5.95 0.43 14.68
N VAL A 419 -6.99 0.31 15.52
CA VAL A 419 -8.39 0.13 15.07
C VAL A 419 -8.79 1.20 14.04
N PHE A 420 -8.31 2.43 14.22
CA PHE A 420 -8.58 3.54 13.31
C PHE A 420 -7.95 3.34 11.92
N LEU A 421 -6.73 2.82 11.86
CA LEU A 421 -6.09 2.51 10.58
C LEU A 421 -6.83 1.38 9.87
N PHE A 422 -7.18 0.32 10.60
CA PHE A 422 -7.97 -0.79 10.05
C PHE A 422 -9.31 -0.32 9.51
N ALA A 423 -10.04 0.50 10.29
CA ALA A 423 -11.30 1.10 9.85
C ALA A 423 -11.12 1.99 8.62
N SER A 424 -10.00 2.71 8.50
CA SER A 424 -9.67 3.52 7.31
C SER A 424 -9.44 2.65 6.07
N VAL A 425 -8.78 1.50 6.21
CA VAL A 425 -8.61 0.52 5.12
C VAL A 425 -9.95 -0.07 4.71
N LEU A 426 -10.80 -0.44 5.67
CA LEU A 426 -12.13 -0.96 5.41
C LEU A 426 -13.04 0.07 4.72
N GLU A 427 -12.95 1.35 5.08
CA GLU A 427 -13.71 2.40 4.41
C GLU A 427 -13.36 2.48 2.92
N ARG A 428 -12.06 2.39 2.57
CA ARG A 428 -11.60 2.41 1.18
C ARG A 428 -12.01 1.16 0.44
N PHE A 429 -11.90 0.00 1.09
CA PHE A 429 -12.37 -1.27 0.56
C PHE A 429 -13.87 -1.22 0.21
N LEU A 430 -14.72 -0.74 1.13
CA LEU A 430 -16.17 -0.60 0.89
C LEU A 430 -16.51 0.47 -0.15
N GLY A 431 -15.71 1.53 -0.26
CA GLY A 431 -15.82 2.54 -1.31
C GLY A 431 -15.67 1.97 -2.71
N LEU A 432 -14.61 1.19 -2.89
CA LEU A 432 -14.31 0.50 -4.13
C LEU A 432 -15.35 -0.59 -4.44
N TYR A 433 -15.95 -1.18 -3.41
CA TYR A 433 -16.96 -2.23 -3.55
C TYR A 433 -18.35 -1.71 -3.98
N THR A 434 -18.53 -0.39 -4.12
CA THR A 434 -19.83 0.21 -4.46
C THR A 434 -20.28 -0.10 -5.89
N SER A 435 -21.60 -0.24 -6.09
CA SER A 435 -22.19 -0.37 -7.42
C SER A 435 -22.11 0.95 -8.21
N LEU A 436 -22.06 0.86 -9.54
CA LEU A 436 -22.17 2.02 -10.42
C LEU A 436 -23.38 2.91 -10.04
N ASN A 437 -23.17 4.23 -10.01
CA ASN A 437 -24.17 5.24 -9.63
C ASN A 437 -24.70 5.18 -8.19
N SER A 438 -23.95 4.56 -7.27
CA SER A 438 -24.20 4.58 -5.83
C SER A 438 -22.98 5.14 -5.09
N PHE A 439 -23.15 5.46 -3.82
CA PHE A 439 -22.04 5.71 -2.89
C PHE A 439 -22.11 4.78 -1.68
N THR A 440 -20.98 4.59 -1.01
CA THR A 440 -20.93 4.05 0.35
C THR A 440 -20.50 5.12 1.34
N GLN A 441 -21.00 5.04 2.57
CA GLN A 441 -20.57 5.87 3.68
C GLN A 441 -20.28 4.97 4.87
N MET A 442 -19.05 4.96 5.35
CA MET A 442 -18.69 4.15 6.53
C MET A 442 -18.82 4.97 7.82
N VAL A 443 -19.38 4.35 8.84
CA VAL A 443 -19.35 4.80 10.24
C VAL A 443 -18.65 3.73 11.06
N ALA A 444 -17.55 4.07 11.71
CA ALA A 444 -16.91 3.20 12.69
C ALA A 444 -17.37 3.57 14.10
N THR A 445 -17.79 2.57 14.87
CA THR A 445 -18.07 2.69 16.31
C THR A 445 -17.20 1.68 17.06
N THR A 446 -17.00 1.89 18.36
CA THR A 446 -16.31 0.91 19.21
C THR A 446 -17.13 0.63 20.46
N ARG A 447 -16.94 -0.55 21.07
CA ARG A 447 -17.60 -0.90 22.33
C ARG A 447 -17.10 -0.08 23.50
N GLN A 448 -15.84 0.36 23.42
CA GLN A 448 -15.13 1.07 24.47
C GLN A 448 -15.44 2.57 24.47
N ARG A 449 -15.90 3.15 23.36
CA ARG A 449 -16.17 4.59 23.23
C ARG A 449 -17.66 4.85 23.02
N PRO A 450 -18.25 5.82 23.73
CA PRO A 450 -19.68 6.15 23.59
C PRO A 450 -19.97 6.88 22.27
N GLU A 451 -19.02 7.67 21.78
CA GLU A 451 -19.14 8.38 20.51
C GLU A 451 -18.56 7.55 19.35
N PRO A 452 -19.11 7.69 18.13
CA PRO A 452 -18.53 7.05 16.96
C PRO A 452 -17.05 7.41 16.80
N LEU A 453 -16.22 6.41 16.52
CA LEU A 453 -14.79 6.61 16.25
C LEU A 453 -14.61 7.61 15.11
N LYS A 454 -15.29 7.38 13.98
CA LYS A 454 -15.33 8.32 12.85
C LYS A 454 -16.49 8.01 11.92
N ARG A 455 -17.05 9.06 11.34
CA ARG A 455 -17.93 9.00 10.18
C ARG A 455 -17.20 9.58 8.98
N TRP A 456 -16.93 8.74 7.98
CA TRP A 456 -16.28 9.21 6.76
C TRP A 456 -17.28 9.92 5.84
N PRO A 457 -16.81 10.83 4.98
CA PRO A 457 -17.64 11.37 3.90
C PRO A 457 -18.09 10.26 2.94
N PRO A 458 -19.22 10.44 2.23
CA PRO A 458 -19.65 9.49 1.20
C PRO A 458 -18.56 9.28 0.13
N ARG A 459 -18.45 8.06 -0.39
CA ARG A 459 -17.43 7.66 -1.36
C ARG A 459 -18.06 6.90 -2.52
N ALA A 460 -17.66 7.24 -3.74
CA ALA A 460 -18.01 6.51 -4.96
C ALA A 460 -16.72 5.99 -5.61
N GLY A 461 -16.41 4.71 -5.41
CA GLY A 461 -15.14 4.14 -5.85
C GLY A 461 -13.96 4.79 -5.10
N GLU A 462 -13.05 5.41 -5.85
CA GLU A 462 -11.89 6.12 -5.33
C GLU A 462 -12.23 7.54 -4.85
N GLN A 463 -13.34 8.13 -5.35
CA GLN A 463 -13.64 9.54 -5.14
C GLN A 463 -14.46 9.78 -3.88
N THR A 464 -14.02 10.74 -3.07
CA THR A 464 -14.81 11.24 -1.95
C THR A 464 -15.80 12.28 -2.47
N LEU A 465 -17.07 12.07 -2.16
CA LEU A 465 -18.17 12.94 -2.48
C LEU A 465 -18.32 13.96 -1.34
N LEU A 466 -17.46 14.97 -1.35
CA LEU A 466 -17.59 16.12 -0.46
C LEU A 466 -18.77 16.97 -0.91
#